data_AF-L7IUE0-F1
#
_entry.id   AF-L7IUE0-F1
#
_cell.length_a   1.000
_cell.length_b   1.000
_cell.length_c   1.000
_cell.angle_alpha   90.00
_cell.angle_beta   90.00
_cell.angle_gamma   90.00
#
_symmetry.space_group_name_H-M   'P 1'
#
loop_
_entity.id
_entity.type
_entity.pdbx_description
1 polymer ?
#
loop_
_entity_poly.entity_id
_entity_poly.type
_entity_poly.pdbx_seq_one_letter_code
_entity_poly.pdbx_strand_id
1 'polypeptide(L)'
;MEDIRGPPGRHKSMSMLLVSSYAFDWVVLLVVAGIGGWLGILPPNHRPFQLENHNISFPFTEKETVPMVLAAILNTGLPIIIVSFIALVFVPGSTVPPGTPKSMIWRRKLWELHTGLLGLALSVVGAWFVTNAMKNMFGKPRPDLISRCQPDLENVAKYVVGGIANTTSNGQLVSHLICKNPDSAQLEDGFRSFPSGHSSSSSAGLLYLSLFIASKFAITIPFLAPSNFSNASSFSAFPSRIQRSGAGSESYEMVDRSNGGSPSDDISRPNDPAAARRLASHSRAVAAVRLQAAAPPLYLLLIACLPTFGAIFISGSRWFDYRHHAFDIITGFLIGVITAVFAFRYYHLPISQGAGWAWGPRSQDKAYWAGVGSYSYATSKNDWSRAGEEDEASVEATAQATDYESVRRQHIGVASSGHNGPVKRAYDNASIHSARPSPPNANQFDFTNRV
;
A
#
# COMPACT_ATOMS: atom_id res chain seq x y z
N MET A 1 -5.98 53.63 15.50
CA MET A 1 -5.07 53.26 14.40
C MET A 1 -5.19 51.75 14.22
N GLU A 2 -5.86 51.37 13.12
CA GLU A 2 -5.89 50.07 12.40
C GLU A 2 -6.04 48.80 13.25
N ASP A 3 -7.22 48.21 13.45
CA ASP A 3 -8.17 47.58 12.50
C ASP A 3 -7.52 46.60 11.49
N ILE A 4 -6.92 45.51 11.99
CA ILE A 4 -6.60 44.32 11.18
C ILE A 4 -7.89 43.49 11.01
N ARG A 5 -8.78 43.94 10.14
CA ARG A 5 -9.77 43.05 9.51
C ARG A 5 -9.06 42.25 8.43
N GLY A 6 -8.74 41.00 8.74
CA GLY A 6 -8.51 40.01 7.70
C GLY A 6 -9.71 39.98 6.72
N PRO A 7 -9.49 39.68 5.43
CA PRO A 7 -10.55 39.71 4.45
C PRO A 7 -11.68 38.75 4.85
N PRO A 8 -12.95 39.10 4.56
CA PRO A 8 -14.08 38.26 4.93
C PRO A 8 -13.90 36.88 4.32
N GLY A 9 -13.91 35.86 5.16
CA GLY A 9 -13.78 34.47 4.78
C GLY A 9 -14.87 34.11 3.77
N ARG A 10 -14.51 34.15 2.48
CA ARG A 10 -15.33 33.59 1.42
C ARG A 10 -15.56 32.13 1.83
N HIS A 11 -16.82 31.79 2.14
CA HIS A 11 -17.26 30.40 2.21
C HIS A 11 -16.82 29.76 0.90
N LYS A 12 -15.67 29.08 0.88
CA LYS A 12 -15.24 28.29 -0.27
C LYS A 12 -16.25 27.16 -0.32
N SER A 13 -17.28 27.31 -1.15
CA SER A 13 -18.12 26.18 -1.51
C SER A 13 -17.19 25.07 -1.97
N MET A 14 -17.49 23.83 -1.58
CA MET A 14 -16.76 22.67 -2.09
C MET A 14 -16.79 22.80 -3.62
N SER A 15 -15.62 22.97 -4.24
CA SER A 15 -15.56 23.14 -5.69
C SER A 15 -16.20 21.92 -6.32
N MET A 16 -17.24 22.14 -7.11
CA MET A 16 -18.00 21.07 -7.78
C MET A 16 -17.06 20.16 -8.59
N LEU A 17 -15.97 20.73 -9.11
CA LEU A 17 -14.91 20.02 -9.83
C LEU A 17 -14.19 18.96 -8.95
N LEU A 18 -13.97 19.27 -7.68
CA LEU A 18 -13.32 18.35 -6.76
C LEU A 18 -14.28 17.20 -6.42
N VAL A 19 -15.54 17.51 -6.14
CA VAL A 19 -16.57 16.51 -5.85
C VAL A 19 -16.79 15.59 -7.06
N SER A 20 -16.81 16.15 -8.27
CA SER A 20 -16.99 15.38 -9.50
C SER A 20 -15.81 14.43 -9.77
N SER A 21 -14.59 14.79 -9.36
CA SER A 21 -13.43 13.88 -9.48
C SER A 21 -13.57 12.62 -8.62
N TYR A 22 -14.06 12.74 -7.38
CA TYR A 22 -14.28 11.58 -6.52
C TYR A 22 -15.50 10.76 -6.96
N ALA A 23 -16.55 11.42 -7.47
CA ALA A 23 -17.68 10.71 -8.07
C ALA A 23 -17.24 9.91 -9.31
N PHE A 24 -16.30 10.45 -10.09
CA PHE A 24 -15.74 9.78 -11.26
C PHE A 24 -15.01 8.48 -10.90
N ASP A 25 -14.29 8.42 -9.78
CA ASP A 25 -13.65 7.17 -9.32
C ASP A 25 -14.68 6.04 -9.12
N TRP A 26 -15.84 6.36 -8.54
CA TRP A 26 -16.95 5.40 -8.40
C TRP A 26 -17.56 5.01 -9.74
N VAL A 27 -17.71 5.95 -10.66
CA VAL A 27 -18.19 5.67 -12.02
C VAL A 27 -17.25 4.70 -12.73
N VAL A 28 -15.93 4.91 -12.65
CA VAL A 28 -14.94 3.99 -13.23
C VAL A 28 -15.10 2.59 -12.65
N LEU A 29 -15.24 2.46 -11.33
CA LEU A 29 -15.46 1.15 -10.71
C LEU A 29 -16.79 0.50 -11.13
N LEU A 30 -17.87 1.27 -11.27
CA LEU A 30 -19.16 0.77 -11.76
C LEU A 30 -19.08 0.30 -13.22
N VAL A 31 -18.33 1.01 -14.07
CA VAL A 31 -18.09 0.59 -15.45
C VAL A 31 -17.30 -0.72 -15.50
N VAL A 32 -16.21 -0.83 -14.73
CA VAL A 32 -15.41 -2.06 -14.66
C VAL A 32 -16.24 -3.23 -14.10
N ALA A 33 -17.08 -2.97 -13.08
CA ALA A 33 -18.01 -3.96 -12.54
C ALA A 33 -19.04 -4.37 -13.61
N GLY A 34 -19.61 -3.42 -14.35
CA GLY A 34 -20.55 -3.70 -15.45
C GLY A 34 -19.93 -4.57 -16.54
N ILE A 35 -18.70 -4.26 -16.95
CA ILE A 35 -17.93 -5.08 -17.91
C ILE A 35 -17.67 -6.47 -17.33
N GLY A 36 -17.25 -6.56 -16.07
CA GLY A 36 -17.04 -7.84 -15.39
C GLY A 36 -18.30 -8.70 -15.33
N GLY A 37 -19.47 -8.10 -15.07
CA GLY A 37 -20.77 -8.78 -15.09
C GLY A 37 -21.18 -9.21 -16.49
N TRP A 38 -20.96 -8.36 -17.50
CA TRP A 38 -21.21 -8.69 -18.91
C TRP A 38 -20.35 -9.87 -19.36
N LEU A 39 -19.06 -9.90 -19.01
CA LEU A 39 -18.21 -11.06 -19.23
C LEU A 39 -18.82 -12.31 -18.60
N GLY A 40 -19.32 -12.25 -17.36
CA GLY A 40 -19.93 -13.41 -16.69
C GLY A 40 -21.11 -14.08 -17.43
N ILE A 41 -21.79 -13.34 -18.31
CA ILE A 41 -22.95 -13.84 -19.09
C ILE A 41 -22.51 -14.44 -20.43
N LEU A 42 -21.34 -14.07 -20.95
CA LEU A 42 -20.86 -14.62 -22.22
C LEU A 42 -20.58 -16.13 -22.10
N PRO A 43 -20.88 -16.91 -23.16
CA PRO A 43 -20.56 -18.33 -23.18
C PRO A 43 -19.05 -18.52 -23.04
N PRO A 44 -18.60 -19.48 -22.22
CA PRO A 44 -17.18 -19.71 -22.03
C PRO A 44 -16.59 -20.45 -23.23
N ASN A 45 -15.26 -20.44 -23.34
CA ASN A 45 -14.58 -21.40 -24.17
C ASN A 45 -14.89 -22.83 -23.69
N HIS A 46 -14.95 -23.79 -24.60
CA HIS A 46 -15.26 -25.18 -24.28
C HIS A 46 -14.06 -26.05 -24.60
N ARG A 47 -13.25 -26.35 -23.60
CA ARG A 47 -12.06 -27.21 -23.79
C ARG A 47 -12.49 -28.67 -24.01
N PRO A 48 -11.97 -29.36 -25.04
CA PRO A 48 -12.20 -30.79 -25.20
C PRO A 48 -11.75 -31.58 -23.96
N PHE A 49 -12.50 -32.62 -23.60
CA PHE A 49 -12.27 -33.42 -22.40
C PHE A 49 -12.38 -34.92 -22.71
N GLN A 50 -11.96 -35.76 -21.77
CA GLN A 50 -12.01 -37.22 -21.91
C GLN A 50 -13.12 -37.75 -21.01
N LEU A 51 -13.97 -38.64 -21.52
CA LEU A 51 -15.09 -39.22 -20.76
C LEU A 51 -14.63 -40.11 -19.58
N GLU A 52 -13.43 -40.69 -19.69
CA GLU A 52 -12.86 -41.61 -18.70
C GLU A 52 -12.06 -40.90 -17.59
N ASN A 53 -11.96 -39.57 -17.64
CA ASN A 53 -11.13 -38.84 -16.70
C ASN A 53 -11.79 -38.75 -15.31
N HIS A 54 -11.20 -39.44 -14.34
CA HIS A 54 -11.68 -39.49 -12.95
C HIS A 54 -11.76 -38.12 -12.27
N ASN A 55 -10.92 -37.15 -12.68
CA ASN A 55 -10.93 -35.83 -12.07
C ASN A 55 -12.18 -35.00 -12.42
N ILE A 56 -12.96 -35.40 -13.43
CA ILE A 56 -14.17 -34.69 -13.89
C ILE A 56 -15.45 -35.52 -13.77
N SER A 57 -15.37 -36.68 -13.09
CA SER A 57 -16.47 -37.64 -12.93
C SER A 57 -17.17 -37.56 -11.57
N PHE A 58 -16.98 -36.48 -10.80
CA PHE A 58 -17.64 -36.31 -9.51
C PHE A 58 -19.14 -36.01 -9.67
N PRO A 59 -19.97 -36.37 -8.66
CA PRO A 59 -21.40 -36.10 -8.70
C PRO A 59 -21.67 -34.59 -8.58
N PHE A 60 -22.70 -34.11 -9.29
CA PHE A 60 -23.14 -32.72 -9.21
C PHE A 60 -23.78 -32.45 -7.85
N THR A 61 -23.20 -31.51 -7.09
CA THR A 61 -23.76 -31.06 -5.82
C THR A 61 -24.76 -29.92 -6.06
N GLU A 62 -26.06 -30.22 -5.90
CA GLU A 62 -27.16 -29.25 -6.03
C GLU A 62 -27.13 -28.18 -4.92
N LYS A 63 -26.89 -28.60 -3.68
CA LYS A 63 -26.83 -27.73 -2.50
C LYS A 63 -25.40 -27.40 -2.15
N GLU A 64 -24.94 -26.23 -2.59
CA GLU A 64 -23.64 -25.70 -2.23
C GLU A 64 -23.56 -25.38 -0.73
N THR A 65 -22.44 -25.71 -0.09
CA THR A 65 -22.17 -25.35 1.31
C THR A 65 -22.22 -23.84 1.51
N VAL A 66 -21.62 -23.09 0.57
CA VAL A 66 -21.68 -21.63 0.51
C VAL A 66 -22.20 -21.20 -0.86
N PRO A 67 -23.49 -20.81 -0.99
CA PRO A 67 -24.02 -20.27 -2.24
C PRO A 67 -23.37 -18.94 -2.61
N MET A 68 -23.34 -18.60 -3.90
CA MET A 68 -22.73 -17.35 -4.39
C MET A 68 -23.29 -16.09 -3.71
N VAL A 69 -24.61 -16.04 -3.48
CA VAL A 69 -25.26 -14.90 -2.81
C VAL A 69 -24.76 -14.76 -1.37
N LEU A 70 -24.67 -15.89 -0.64
CA LEU A 70 -24.14 -15.89 0.72
C LEU A 70 -22.67 -15.47 0.72
N ALA A 71 -21.88 -15.97 -0.23
CA ALA A 71 -20.49 -15.57 -0.38
C ALA A 71 -20.37 -14.04 -0.60
N ALA A 72 -21.16 -13.46 -1.49
CA ALA A 72 -21.18 -12.02 -1.76
C ALA A 72 -21.57 -11.19 -0.52
N ILE A 73 -22.54 -11.65 0.26
CA ILE A 73 -22.92 -11.00 1.53
C ILE A 73 -21.74 -11.07 2.52
N LEU A 74 -21.11 -12.23 2.69
CA LEU A 74 -20.03 -12.41 3.66
C LEU A 74 -18.74 -11.68 3.27
N ASN A 75 -18.38 -11.66 2.00
CA ASN A 75 -17.11 -11.07 1.54
C ASN A 75 -17.22 -9.60 1.09
N THR A 76 -18.42 -9.09 0.82
CA THR A 76 -18.61 -7.71 0.36
C THR A 76 -19.54 -6.95 1.30
N GLY A 77 -20.76 -7.46 1.53
CA GLY A 77 -21.74 -6.79 2.38
C GLY A 77 -21.27 -6.58 3.83
N LEU A 78 -20.77 -7.65 4.45
CA LEU A 78 -20.26 -7.61 5.83
C LEU A 78 -19.03 -6.68 5.95
N PRO A 79 -18.00 -6.75 5.08
CA PRO A 79 -16.91 -5.77 5.07
C PRO A 79 -17.35 -4.32 4.89
N ILE A 80 -18.35 -4.03 4.03
CA ILE A 80 -18.90 -2.67 3.90
C ILE A 80 -19.41 -2.17 5.25
N ILE A 81 -20.18 -3.01 5.97
CA ILE A 81 -20.74 -2.67 7.28
C ILE A 81 -19.62 -2.45 8.31
N ILE A 82 -18.65 -3.37 8.39
CA ILE A 82 -17.57 -3.29 9.38
C ILE A 82 -16.64 -2.10 9.10
N VAL A 83 -16.24 -1.86 7.85
CA VAL A 83 -15.43 -0.69 7.47
C VAL A 83 -16.17 0.59 7.83
N SER A 84 -17.47 0.66 7.54
CA SER A 84 -18.29 1.83 7.86
C SER A 84 -18.39 2.07 9.36
N PHE A 85 -18.63 1.01 10.13
CA PHE A 85 -18.67 1.08 11.59
C PHE A 85 -17.33 1.55 12.16
N ILE A 86 -16.22 0.98 11.73
CA ILE A 86 -14.88 1.35 12.22
C ILE A 86 -14.56 2.81 11.88
N ALA A 87 -14.82 3.23 10.64
CA ALA A 87 -14.54 4.60 10.20
C ALA A 87 -15.41 5.64 10.94
N LEU A 88 -16.68 5.33 11.22
CA LEU A 88 -17.59 6.26 11.88
C LEU A 88 -17.45 6.28 13.40
N VAL A 89 -17.04 5.19 14.04
CA VAL A 89 -16.95 5.08 15.51
C VAL A 89 -15.53 5.35 16.01
N PHE A 90 -14.53 4.61 15.52
CA PHE A 90 -13.17 4.61 16.08
C PHE A 90 -12.25 5.67 15.48
N VAL A 91 -12.62 6.29 14.36
CA VAL A 91 -11.82 7.31 13.68
C VAL A 91 -12.52 8.67 13.77
N PRO A 92 -11.87 9.79 14.13
CA PRO A 92 -10.51 9.88 14.62
C PRO A 92 -10.43 9.37 16.08
N GLY A 93 -9.30 8.74 16.41
CA GLY A 93 -9.08 8.16 17.74
C GLY A 93 -8.86 9.22 18.82
N SER A 94 -8.48 8.78 20.02
CA SER A 94 -8.17 9.64 21.18
C SER A 94 -6.94 10.54 21.00
N THR A 95 -6.27 10.49 19.85
CA THR A 95 -5.09 11.28 19.50
C THR A 95 -5.42 12.69 19.02
N VAL A 96 -6.70 13.05 18.92
CA VAL A 96 -7.11 14.40 18.52
C VAL A 96 -6.94 15.39 19.69
N PRO A 97 -6.29 16.55 19.49
CA PRO A 97 -6.14 17.56 20.55
C PRO A 97 -7.48 17.99 21.14
N PRO A 98 -7.58 18.18 22.47
CA PRO A 98 -8.79 18.73 23.07
C PRO A 98 -9.07 20.13 22.50
N GLY A 99 -10.31 20.38 22.08
CA GLY A 99 -10.74 21.66 21.50
C GLY A 99 -10.88 21.67 19.96
N THR A 100 -10.63 20.57 19.25
CA THR A 100 -10.88 20.53 17.80
C THR A 100 -12.36 20.67 17.45
N PRO A 101 -12.72 21.43 16.40
CA PRO A 101 -14.11 21.61 15.99
C PRO A 101 -14.73 20.32 15.45
N LYS A 102 -16.00 20.06 15.79
CA LYS A 102 -16.76 18.86 15.37
C LYS A 102 -16.79 18.69 13.84
N SER A 103 -16.76 19.79 13.08
CA SER A 103 -16.76 19.77 11.61
C SER A 103 -15.50 19.12 11.03
N MET A 104 -14.33 19.31 11.65
CA MET A 104 -13.07 18.72 11.21
C MET A 104 -13.04 17.21 11.51
N ILE A 105 -13.59 16.82 12.66
CA ILE A 105 -13.75 15.42 13.06
C ILE A 105 -14.63 14.68 12.04
N TRP A 106 -15.79 15.25 11.69
CA TRP A 106 -16.70 14.66 10.71
C TRP A 106 -16.11 14.58 9.30
N ARG A 107 -15.38 15.61 8.88
CA ARG A 107 -14.63 15.55 7.60
C ARG A 107 -13.64 14.41 7.57
N ARG A 108 -12.92 14.17 8.67
CA ARG A 108 -12.00 13.03 8.78
C ARG A 108 -12.74 11.69 8.73
N LYS A 109 -13.84 11.54 9.49
CA LYS A 109 -14.70 10.34 9.48
C LYS A 109 -15.17 9.99 8.08
N LEU A 110 -15.74 10.98 7.37
CA LEU A 110 -16.28 10.79 6.02
C LEU A 110 -15.19 10.50 5.00
N TRP A 111 -14.02 11.13 5.14
CA TRP A 111 -12.87 10.84 4.28
C TRP A 111 -12.40 9.39 4.41
N GLU A 112 -12.25 8.93 5.66
CA GLU A 112 -11.81 7.57 5.96
C GLU A 112 -12.83 6.52 5.54
N LEU A 113 -14.12 6.85 5.65
CA LEU A 113 -15.20 6.04 5.12
C LEU A 113 -15.10 5.95 3.59
N HIS A 114 -14.93 7.08 2.91
CA HIS A 114 -14.82 7.14 1.46
C HIS A 114 -13.63 6.32 0.94
N THR A 115 -12.41 6.54 1.45
CA THR A 115 -11.23 5.79 1.02
C THR A 115 -11.30 4.32 1.42
N GLY A 116 -11.86 4.02 2.60
CA GLY A 116 -12.10 2.66 3.08
C GLY A 116 -13.02 1.87 2.14
N LEU A 117 -14.14 2.46 1.74
CA LEU A 117 -15.09 1.81 0.81
C LEU A 117 -14.58 1.78 -0.62
N LEU A 118 -13.89 2.82 -1.09
CA LEU A 118 -13.33 2.87 -2.43
C LEU A 118 -12.24 1.81 -2.62
N GLY A 119 -11.38 1.59 -1.60
CA GLY A 119 -10.41 0.51 -1.63
C GLY A 119 -11.03 -0.89 -1.55
N LEU A 120 -12.09 -1.07 -0.76
CA LEU A 120 -12.81 -2.35 -0.72
C LEU A 120 -13.44 -2.65 -2.09
N ALA A 121 -14.09 -1.64 -2.70
CA ALA A 121 -14.70 -1.75 -4.01
C ALA A 121 -13.65 -2.05 -5.09
N LEU A 122 -12.51 -1.35 -5.10
CA LEU A 122 -11.41 -1.62 -6.01
C LEU A 122 -10.90 -3.07 -5.89
N SER A 123 -10.74 -3.57 -4.65
CA SER A 123 -10.32 -4.96 -4.40
C SER A 123 -11.31 -5.97 -4.98
N VAL A 124 -12.59 -5.87 -4.59
CA VAL A 124 -13.63 -6.84 -4.98
C VAL A 124 -13.94 -6.78 -6.46
N VAL A 125 -14.11 -5.57 -7.02
CA VAL A 125 -14.41 -5.37 -8.45
C VAL A 125 -13.23 -5.82 -9.31
N GLY A 126 -12.00 -5.50 -8.90
CA GLY A 126 -10.79 -5.96 -9.60
C GLY A 126 -10.69 -7.47 -9.64
N ALA A 127 -10.88 -8.15 -8.50
CA ALA A 127 -10.87 -9.61 -8.45
C ALA A 127 -12.00 -10.23 -9.29
N TRP A 128 -13.20 -9.66 -9.25
CA TRP A 128 -14.35 -10.15 -10.01
C TRP A 128 -14.13 -10.03 -11.52
N PHE A 129 -13.64 -8.88 -11.98
CA PHE A 129 -13.30 -8.64 -13.38
C PHE A 129 -12.27 -9.65 -13.89
N VAL A 130 -11.14 -9.79 -13.18
CA VAL A 130 -10.06 -10.72 -13.58
C VAL A 130 -10.56 -12.16 -13.61
N THR A 131 -11.32 -12.59 -12.59
CA THR A 131 -11.82 -13.96 -12.51
C THR A 131 -12.81 -14.28 -13.63
N ASN A 132 -13.77 -13.40 -13.93
CA ASN A 132 -14.73 -13.65 -15.01
C ASN A 132 -14.07 -13.65 -16.39
N ALA A 133 -13.12 -12.75 -16.63
CA ALA A 133 -12.35 -12.72 -17.86
C ALA A 133 -11.60 -14.04 -18.08
N MET A 134 -10.89 -14.52 -17.05
CA MET A 134 -10.14 -15.78 -17.12
C MET A 134 -11.05 -17.00 -17.28
N LYS A 135 -12.19 -17.05 -16.58
CA LYS A 135 -13.16 -18.14 -16.69
C LYS A 135 -13.63 -18.37 -18.12
N ASN A 136 -13.96 -17.30 -18.83
CA ASN A 136 -14.42 -17.40 -20.21
C ASN A 136 -13.30 -17.71 -21.19
N MET A 137 -12.09 -17.20 -20.94
CA MET A 137 -10.94 -17.43 -21.80
C MET A 137 -10.45 -18.88 -21.74
N PHE A 138 -10.35 -19.46 -20.54
CA PHE A 138 -9.77 -20.79 -20.36
C PHE A 138 -10.76 -21.93 -20.55
N GLY A 139 -12.03 -21.78 -20.14
CA GLY A 139 -13.03 -22.81 -20.41
C GLY A 139 -12.75 -24.17 -19.76
N LYS A 140 -12.13 -24.17 -18.57
CA LYS A 140 -11.67 -25.39 -17.91
C LYS A 140 -12.86 -26.19 -17.34
N PRO A 141 -12.98 -27.50 -17.67
CA PRO A 141 -13.91 -28.44 -17.04
C PRO A 141 -13.83 -28.44 -15.51
N ARG A 142 -14.99 -28.46 -14.84
CA ARG A 142 -15.10 -28.68 -13.40
C ARG A 142 -15.00 -30.17 -13.04
N PRO A 143 -14.73 -30.49 -11.76
CA PRO A 143 -14.72 -31.87 -11.30
C PRO A 143 -16.07 -32.60 -11.45
N ASP A 144 -17.18 -31.85 -11.52
CA ASP A 144 -18.54 -32.34 -11.69
C ASP A 144 -19.06 -32.21 -13.14
N LEU A 145 -18.18 -32.06 -14.14
CA LEU A 145 -18.61 -31.83 -15.53
C LEU A 145 -19.40 -33.01 -16.12
N ILE A 146 -18.95 -34.25 -15.94
CA ILE A 146 -19.58 -35.41 -16.60
C ILE A 146 -21.02 -35.60 -16.10
N SER A 147 -21.25 -35.44 -14.80
CA SER A 147 -22.59 -35.56 -14.20
C SER A 147 -23.55 -34.47 -14.69
N ARG A 148 -23.04 -33.26 -14.97
CA ARG A 148 -23.81 -32.18 -15.62
C ARG A 148 -24.03 -32.42 -17.11
N CYS A 149 -23.05 -32.97 -17.81
CA CYS A 149 -23.06 -33.14 -19.25
C CYS A 149 -24.07 -34.21 -19.71
N GLN A 150 -24.18 -35.32 -18.96
CA GLN A 150 -24.97 -36.49 -19.36
C GLN A 150 -24.64 -36.92 -20.81
N PRO A 151 -23.42 -37.47 -21.04
CA PRO A 151 -22.88 -37.67 -22.38
C PRO A 151 -23.67 -38.73 -23.17
N ASP A 152 -23.76 -38.52 -24.48
CA ASP A 152 -24.28 -39.52 -25.42
C ASP A 152 -23.29 -40.66 -25.67
N LEU A 153 -23.43 -41.75 -24.90
CA LEU A 153 -22.58 -42.94 -25.03
C LEU A 153 -22.84 -43.74 -26.32
N GLU A 154 -23.98 -43.53 -26.99
CA GLU A 154 -24.32 -44.25 -28.23
C GLU A 154 -23.60 -43.65 -29.45
N ASN A 155 -23.32 -42.35 -29.43
CA ASN A 155 -22.78 -41.60 -30.58
C ASN A 155 -21.40 -40.98 -30.33
N VAL A 156 -20.59 -41.56 -29.43
CA VAL A 156 -19.28 -41.00 -29.02
C VAL A 156 -18.38 -40.71 -30.22
N ALA A 157 -18.33 -41.63 -31.21
CA ALA A 157 -17.48 -41.52 -32.40
C ALA A 157 -17.71 -40.23 -33.22
N LYS A 158 -18.92 -39.65 -33.18
CA LYS A 158 -19.26 -38.41 -33.89
C LYS A 158 -18.62 -37.18 -33.25
N TYR A 159 -18.36 -37.21 -31.94
CA TYR A 159 -17.93 -36.05 -31.16
C TYR A 159 -16.44 -36.06 -30.81
N VAL A 160 -15.67 -37.02 -31.34
CA VAL A 160 -14.22 -37.10 -31.12
C VAL A 160 -13.51 -35.99 -31.90
N VAL A 161 -12.77 -35.15 -31.20
CA VAL A 161 -11.99 -34.02 -31.76
C VAL A 161 -10.49 -34.31 -31.79
N GLY A 162 -10.02 -35.25 -30.97
CA GLY A 162 -8.61 -35.63 -30.95
C GLY A 162 -8.31 -36.77 -29.97
N GLY A 163 -7.03 -37.03 -29.73
CA GLY A 163 -6.58 -38.08 -28.81
C GLY A 163 -6.09 -39.36 -29.50
N ILE A 164 -5.49 -40.26 -28.74
CA ILE A 164 -4.98 -41.54 -29.25
C ILE A 164 -6.16 -42.50 -29.39
N ALA A 165 -6.49 -42.87 -30.63
CA ALA A 165 -7.47 -43.91 -30.92
C ALA A 165 -6.76 -45.27 -30.91
N ASN A 166 -7.03 -46.09 -29.90
CA ASN A 166 -6.72 -47.52 -29.93
C ASN A 166 -8.01 -48.31 -29.61
N THR A 167 -8.04 -49.59 -29.98
CA THR A 167 -9.23 -50.43 -30.25
C THR A 167 -10.32 -50.49 -29.16
N THR A 168 -10.10 -50.00 -27.93
CA THR A 168 -11.12 -49.99 -26.86
C THR A 168 -11.00 -48.80 -25.87
N SER A 169 -10.58 -47.62 -26.36
CA SER A 169 -10.35 -46.33 -25.65
C SER A 169 -9.23 -46.29 -24.59
N ASN A 170 -8.50 -45.15 -24.55
CA ASN A 170 -7.61 -44.68 -23.46
C ASN A 170 -6.98 -43.32 -23.85
N GLY A 171 -7.77 -42.37 -24.36
CA GLY A 171 -7.18 -41.08 -24.76
C GLY A 171 -8.01 -40.15 -25.63
N GLN A 172 -9.18 -40.58 -26.12
CA GLN A 172 -10.00 -39.77 -27.01
C GLN A 172 -10.57 -38.54 -26.30
N LEU A 173 -10.43 -37.40 -26.96
CA LEU A 173 -10.96 -36.10 -26.55
C LEU A 173 -12.27 -35.86 -27.29
N VAL A 174 -13.34 -35.63 -26.54
CA VAL A 174 -14.66 -35.31 -27.05
C VAL A 174 -14.97 -33.83 -26.93
N SER A 175 -15.79 -33.33 -27.84
CA SER A 175 -16.36 -31.98 -27.77
C SER A 175 -17.50 -31.90 -26.76
N HIS A 176 -17.79 -30.69 -26.25
CA HIS A 176 -18.95 -30.43 -25.38
C HIS A 176 -20.30 -30.75 -26.04
N LEU A 177 -20.35 -30.88 -27.37
CA LEU A 177 -21.56 -31.19 -28.13
C LEU A 177 -22.12 -32.60 -27.86
N ILE A 178 -21.37 -33.45 -27.17
CA ILE A 178 -21.82 -34.79 -26.73
C ILE A 178 -22.85 -34.73 -25.59
N CYS A 179 -22.96 -33.59 -24.89
CA CYS A 179 -23.79 -33.44 -23.71
C CYS A 179 -25.28 -33.37 -24.08
N LYS A 180 -26.14 -34.18 -23.43
CA LYS A 180 -27.60 -34.20 -23.67
C LYS A 180 -28.41 -33.32 -22.71
N ASN A 181 -27.79 -32.74 -21.69
CA ASN A 181 -28.52 -31.96 -20.69
C ASN A 181 -29.27 -30.77 -21.34
N PRO A 182 -30.58 -30.62 -21.12
CA PRO A 182 -31.37 -29.52 -21.66
C PRO A 182 -31.02 -28.14 -21.07
N ASP A 183 -30.41 -28.09 -19.87
CA ASP A 183 -30.00 -26.83 -19.23
C ASP A 183 -28.61 -26.39 -19.70
N SER A 184 -28.57 -25.48 -20.68
CA SER A 184 -27.32 -24.92 -21.19
C SER A 184 -26.56 -24.10 -20.15
N ALA A 185 -27.24 -23.45 -19.20
CA ALA A 185 -26.58 -22.64 -18.19
C ALA A 185 -25.82 -23.53 -17.19
N GLN A 186 -26.38 -24.66 -16.81
CA GLN A 186 -25.72 -25.65 -15.96
C GLN A 186 -24.48 -26.25 -16.66
N LEU A 187 -24.59 -26.51 -17.97
CA LEU A 187 -23.50 -27.01 -18.79
C LEU A 187 -22.37 -25.98 -18.91
N GLU A 188 -22.68 -24.73 -19.28
CA GLU A 188 -21.70 -23.66 -19.39
C GLU A 188 -20.99 -23.38 -18.05
N ASP A 189 -21.72 -23.41 -16.93
CA ASP A 189 -21.09 -23.30 -15.61
C ASP A 189 -20.09 -24.44 -15.36
N GLY A 190 -20.34 -25.63 -15.91
CA GLY A 190 -19.42 -26.77 -15.88
C GLY A 190 -18.06 -26.51 -16.56
N PHE A 191 -17.97 -25.54 -17.47
CA PHE A 191 -16.72 -25.13 -18.12
C PHE A 191 -16.07 -23.88 -17.49
N ARG A 192 -16.65 -23.33 -16.42
CA ARG A 192 -16.15 -22.14 -15.71
C ARG A 192 -15.40 -22.52 -14.42
N SER A 193 -14.51 -23.52 -14.47
CA SER A 193 -13.78 -23.99 -13.29
C SER A 193 -12.60 -23.09 -12.90
N PHE A 194 -11.82 -22.59 -13.85
CA PHE A 194 -10.60 -21.83 -13.54
C PHE A 194 -10.74 -20.34 -13.85
N PRO A 195 -10.38 -19.43 -12.94
CA PRO A 195 -10.10 -19.63 -11.50
C PRO A 195 -11.38 -19.64 -10.65
N SER A 196 -11.29 -20.01 -9.37
CA SER A 196 -12.43 -20.05 -8.46
C SER A 196 -12.95 -18.65 -8.09
N GLY A 197 -14.20 -18.35 -8.49
CA GLY A 197 -14.90 -17.10 -8.16
C GLY A 197 -15.03 -16.88 -6.65
N HIS A 198 -15.54 -17.89 -5.93
CA HIS A 198 -15.70 -17.86 -4.47
C HIS A 198 -14.38 -17.60 -3.75
N SER A 199 -13.29 -18.21 -4.22
CA SER A 199 -11.98 -18.04 -3.60
C SER A 199 -11.40 -16.65 -3.86
N SER A 200 -11.49 -16.16 -5.10
CA SER A 200 -11.03 -14.81 -5.45
C SER A 200 -11.80 -13.69 -4.75
N SER A 201 -13.13 -13.75 -4.71
CA SER A 201 -13.95 -12.71 -4.09
C SER A 201 -13.85 -12.75 -2.56
N SER A 202 -13.78 -13.95 -1.96
CA SER A 202 -13.62 -14.07 -0.51
C SER A 202 -12.28 -13.56 -0.02
N SER A 203 -11.19 -13.91 -0.71
CA SER A 203 -9.87 -13.38 -0.37
C SER A 203 -9.77 -11.88 -0.63
N ALA A 204 -10.29 -11.37 -1.75
CA ALA A 204 -10.28 -9.94 -2.07
C ALA A 204 -10.98 -9.07 -1.00
N GLY A 205 -12.19 -9.46 -0.58
CA GLY A 205 -12.97 -8.68 0.37
C GLY A 205 -12.54 -8.86 1.83
N LEU A 206 -12.31 -10.11 2.26
CA LEU A 206 -12.01 -10.40 3.67
C LEU A 206 -10.55 -10.15 4.04
N LEU A 207 -9.57 -10.31 3.12
CA LEU A 207 -8.19 -9.91 3.40
C LEU A 207 -8.07 -8.39 3.39
N TYR A 208 -8.78 -7.69 2.50
CA TYR A 208 -8.85 -6.23 2.58
C TYR A 208 -9.40 -5.78 3.94
N LEU A 209 -10.47 -6.41 4.42
CA LEU A 209 -11.02 -6.14 5.74
C LEU A 209 -9.99 -6.42 6.86
N SER A 210 -9.28 -7.54 6.80
CA SER A 210 -8.21 -7.90 7.73
C SER A 210 -7.12 -6.81 7.78
N LEU A 211 -6.63 -6.38 6.61
CA LEU A 211 -5.64 -5.30 6.49
C LEU A 211 -6.18 -3.96 7.00
N PHE A 212 -7.45 -3.65 6.72
CA PHE A 212 -8.09 -2.44 7.21
C PHE A 212 -8.18 -2.43 8.73
N ILE A 213 -8.64 -3.51 9.36
CA ILE A 213 -8.69 -3.67 10.82
C ILE A 213 -7.27 -3.53 11.39
N ALA A 214 -6.29 -4.24 10.81
CA ALA A 214 -4.91 -4.19 11.26
C ALA A 214 -4.34 -2.76 11.23
N SER A 215 -4.65 -2.00 10.18
CA SER A 215 -4.26 -0.60 10.04
C SER A 215 -4.91 0.31 11.08
N LYS A 216 -6.22 0.19 11.30
CA LYS A 216 -6.94 1.11 12.22
C LYS A 216 -6.64 0.85 13.70
N PHE A 217 -6.35 -0.40 14.06
CA PHE A 217 -6.00 -0.77 15.44
C PHE A 217 -4.48 -0.91 15.67
N ALA A 218 -3.65 -0.45 14.72
CA ALA A 218 -2.19 -0.51 14.79
C ALA A 218 -1.63 -1.92 15.11
N ILE A 219 -2.26 -2.95 14.55
CA ILE A 219 -1.84 -4.34 14.68
C ILE A 219 -0.67 -4.54 13.72
N THR A 220 0.52 -4.27 14.23
CA THR A 220 1.79 -4.38 13.50
C THR A 220 2.58 -5.57 14.02
N ILE A 221 3.39 -6.15 13.15
CA ILE A 221 4.49 -6.99 13.61
C ILE A 221 5.52 -6.04 14.26
N PRO A 222 5.92 -6.25 15.52
CA PRO A 222 6.93 -5.44 16.19
C PRO A 222 8.17 -5.27 15.32
N PHE A 223 8.47 -4.03 14.94
CA PHE A 223 9.62 -3.68 14.14
C PHE A 223 10.37 -2.52 14.78
N LEU A 224 11.68 -2.69 14.95
CA LEU A 224 12.58 -1.63 15.38
C LEU A 224 13.14 -0.96 14.12
N ALA A 225 12.69 0.27 13.83
CA ALA A 225 13.28 1.04 12.74
C ALA A 225 14.73 1.41 13.09
N PRO A 226 15.72 1.06 12.26
CA PRO A 226 17.08 1.57 12.44
C PRO A 226 17.03 3.08 12.24
N SER A 227 17.26 3.86 13.30
CA SER A 227 17.34 5.32 13.19
C SER A 227 18.80 5.72 13.00
N ASN A 228 19.07 6.66 12.09
CA ASN A 228 20.41 7.17 11.80
C ASN A 228 21.09 7.84 13.00
N PHE A 229 20.36 8.07 14.11
CA PHE A 229 20.82 8.78 15.31
C PHE A 229 20.82 7.91 16.58
N SER A 230 20.44 6.64 16.49
CA SER A 230 20.35 5.76 17.67
C SER A 230 21.57 4.85 17.78
N ASN A 231 22.33 5.01 18.86
CA ASN A 231 23.43 4.12 19.24
C ASN A 231 23.02 2.66 19.10
N ALA A 232 23.84 1.80 18.48
CA ALA A 232 23.57 0.37 18.31
C ALA A 232 23.16 -0.36 19.61
N SER A 233 23.55 0.19 20.77
CA SER A 233 23.13 -0.28 22.09
C SER A 233 21.64 -0.20 22.37
N SER A 234 20.90 0.74 21.76
CA SER A 234 19.44 0.86 21.93
C SER A 234 18.65 -0.26 21.27
N PHE A 235 19.23 -0.95 20.28
CA PHE A 235 18.62 -2.09 19.57
C PHE A 235 19.04 -3.45 20.13
N SER A 236 19.99 -3.48 21.05
CA SER A 236 20.46 -4.73 21.63
C SER A 236 19.46 -5.29 22.65
N ALA A 237 19.14 -6.58 22.51
CA ALA A 237 18.32 -7.32 23.47
C ALA A 237 18.99 -7.38 24.86
N PHE A 238 20.32 -7.33 24.91
CA PHE A 238 21.12 -7.34 26.13
C PHE A 238 22.16 -6.20 26.13
N PRO A 239 21.78 -4.96 26.49
CA PRO A 239 22.72 -3.84 26.54
C PRO A 239 23.88 -4.06 27.50
N SER A 240 23.65 -4.84 28.57
CA SER A 240 24.68 -5.26 29.52
C SER A 240 25.75 -6.18 28.92
N ARG A 241 25.46 -6.83 27.79
CA ARG A 241 26.42 -7.68 27.05
C ARG A 241 27.25 -6.87 26.05
N ILE A 242 26.91 -5.61 25.78
CA ILE A 242 27.76 -4.69 25.03
C ILE A 242 28.84 -4.18 25.98
N GLN A 243 29.81 -5.05 26.25
CA GLN A 243 30.95 -4.76 27.10
C GLN A 243 32.18 -4.57 26.19
N ARG A 244 32.66 -3.32 26.12
CA ARG A 244 34.03 -2.89 25.74
C ARG A 244 34.79 -3.88 24.84
N SER A 245 34.49 -3.89 23.56
CA SER A 245 35.36 -4.54 22.57
C SER A 245 35.43 -3.66 21.33
N GLY A 246 36.51 -2.90 21.21
CA GLY A 246 36.86 -2.11 20.02
C GLY A 246 36.34 -0.67 19.98
N ALA A 247 36.85 0.22 20.84
CA ALA A 247 36.86 1.65 20.54
C ALA A 247 38.02 1.92 19.56
N GLY A 248 37.80 1.58 18.29
CA GLY A 248 38.58 2.06 17.16
C GLY A 248 37.65 2.85 16.24
N SER A 249 38.11 4.02 15.81
CA SER A 249 37.48 4.95 14.87
C SER A 249 36.60 6.05 15.48
N GLU A 250 37.30 7.04 16.03
CA GLU A 250 37.18 8.48 15.75
C GLU A 250 35.79 9.15 15.67
N SER A 251 35.48 9.89 16.73
CA SER A 251 35.21 11.34 16.63
C SER A 251 35.17 11.94 18.05
N TYR A 252 36.35 12.16 18.62
CA TYR A 252 36.51 13.06 19.77
C TYR A 252 37.35 14.25 19.30
N GLU A 253 36.71 15.41 19.33
CA GLU A 253 37.25 16.72 19.05
C GLU A 253 38.59 16.92 19.79
N MET A 254 39.66 17.22 19.05
CA MET A 254 40.96 17.54 19.61
C MET A 254 40.89 18.88 20.35
N VAL A 255 40.83 18.83 21.67
CA VAL A 255 41.12 19.98 22.53
C VAL A 255 42.63 20.10 22.65
N ASP A 256 43.13 21.23 22.18
CA ASP A 256 44.52 21.65 22.13
C ASP A 256 45.22 21.50 23.50
N ARG A 257 46.39 20.87 23.49
CA ARG A 257 47.23 20.62 24.67
C ARG A 257 48.22 21.78 24.82
N SER A 258 47.92 22.70 25.74
CA SER A 258 49.00 23.35 26.49
C SER A 258 48.61 23.58 27.95
N ASN A 259 49.56 23.23 28.81
CA ASN A 259 49.60 23.36 30.27
C ASN A 259 49.03 22.22 31.13
N GLY A 260 49.89 21.79 32.06
CA GLY A 260 49.92 20.48 32.68
C GLY A 260 48.91 20.22 33.81
N GLY A 261 48.58 18.94 33.97
CA GLY A 261 47.78 18.37 35.04
C GLY A 261 47.61 16.87 34.84
N SER A 262 47.92 16.08 35.86
CA SER A 262 47.91 14.60 35.88
C SER A 262 46.60 13.96 35.38
N PRO A 263 46.64 12.72 34.84
CA PRO A 263 45.46 11.99 34.40
C PRO A 263 44.78 11.32 35.61
N SER A 264 43.68 11.88 36.09
CA SER A 264 42.83 11.23 37.08
C SER A 264 41.37 11.32 36.67
N ASP A 265 40.81 10.15 36.32
CA ASP A 265 39.41 9.75 36.55
C ASP A 265 38.33 10.83 36.42
N ASP A 266 37.81 11.02 35.20
CA ASP A 266 36.52 11.68 34.97
C ASP A 266 35.42 10.70 34.52
N ILE A 267 35.50 9.46 35.01
CA ILE A 267 34.34 8.57 35.09
C ILE A 267 33.82 8.67 36.53
N SER A 268 32.70 9.39 36.71
CA SER A 268 31.89 9.49 37.93
C SER A 268 32.26 10.62 38.89
N ARG A 269 31.84 11.86 38.58
CA ARG A 269 31.45 12.82 39.62
C ARG A 269 29.94 12.68 39.89
N PRO A 270 29.50 12.25 41.09
CA PRO A 270 28.08 12.08 41.43
C PRO A 270 27.24 13.36 41.35
N ASN A 271 27.88 14.52 41.21
CA ASN A 271 27.26 15.84 41.32
C ASN A 271 27.37 16.71 40.06
N ASP A 272 27.75 16.16 38.89
CA ASP A 272 27.70 16.95 37.64
C ASP A 272 26.29 16.94 37.03
N PRO A 273 25.52 18.05 37.10
CA PRO A 273 24.16 18.12 36.58
C PRO A 273 24.10 18.00 35.05
N ALA A 274 25.20 18.18 34.33
CA ALA A 274 25.25 17.99 32.87
C ALA A 274 25.37 16.50 32.49
N ALA A 275 26.22 15.75 33.20
CA ALA A 275 26.35 14.30 33.02
C ALA A 275 25.04 13.55 33.34
N ALA A 276 24.37 13.92 34.44
CA ALA A 276 23.07 13.36 34.82
C ALA A 276 21.99 13.62 33.76
N ARG A 277 21.95 14.82 33.17
CA ARG A 277 21.02 15.17 32.08
C ARG A 277 21.26 14.33 30.82
N ARG A 278 22.53 14.11 30.42
CA ARG A 278 22.89 13.28 29.26
C ARG A 278 22.50 11.81 29.45
N LEU A 279 22.70 11.26 30.66
CA LEU A 279 22.27 9.90 30.99
C LEU A 279 20.74 9.78 30.99
N ALA A 280 20.03 10.77 31.51
CA ALA A 280 18.57 10.80 31.50
C ALA A 280 18.00 10.91 30.08
N SER A 281 18.61 11.73 29.21
CA SER A 281 18.19 11.83 27.80
C SER A 281 18.47 10.53 27.03
N HIS A 282 19.62 9.90 27.24
CA HIS A 282 19.93 8.61 26.64
C HIS A 282 18.98 7.50 27.11
N SER A 283 18.70 7.45 28.42
CA SER A 283 17.75 6.49 29.01
C SER A 283 16.34 6.67 28.46
N ARG A 284 15.89 7.92 28.30
CA ARG A 284 14.61 8.25 27.66
C ARG A 284 14.58 7.84 26.19
N ALA A 285 15.65 8.06 25.44
CA ALA A 285 15.75 7.66 24.04
C ALA A 285 15.69 6.13 23.88
N VAL A 286 16.44 5.37 24.69
CA VAL A 286 16.40 3.89 24.70
C VAL A 286 15.01 3.38 25.10
N ALA A 287 14.39 3.98 26.13
CA ALA A 287 13.05 3.62 26.54
C ALA A 287 12.02 3.92 25.43
N ALA A 288 12.12 5.06 24.75
CA ALA A 288 11.24 5.44 23.65
C ALA A 288 11.34 4.44 22.48
N VAL A 289 12.55 4.02 22.09
CA VAL A 289 12.75 3.00 21.03
C VAL A 289 12.14 1.66 21.43
N ARG A 290 12.29 1.24 22.70
CA ARG A 290 11.70 -0.01 23.20
C ARG A 290 10.18 0.02 23.26
N LEU A 291 9.59 1.18 23.56
CA LEU A 291 8.14 1.38 23.59
C LEU A 291 7.51 1.37 22.18
N GLN A 292 8.27 1.63 21.11
CA GLN A 292 7.78 1.60 19.74
C GLN A 292 7.50 0.18 19.20
N ALA A 293 8.10 -0.86 19.78
CA ALA A 293 8.03 -2.24 19.29
C ALA A 293 7.25 -3.18 20.24
N ALA A 294 6.27 -2.66 21.00
CA ALA A 294 5.42 -3.52 21.81
C ALA A 294 4.45 -4.33 20.94
N ALA A 295 4.35 -5.64 21.18
CA ALA A 295 3.40 -6.49 20.48
C ALA A 295 1.96 -6.12 20.88
N PRO A 296 1.02 -6.02 19.91
CA PRO A 296 -0.38 -5.83 20.22
C PRO A 296 -0.95 -7.06 20.96
N PRO A 297 -1.98 -6.88 21.80
CA PRO A 297 -2.58 -7.98 22.53
C PRO A 297 -3.23 -9.00 21.59
N LEU A 298 -3.20 -10.28 21.97
CA LEU A 298 -3.62 -11.41 21.13
C LEU A 298 -5.07 -11.34 20.64
N TYR A 299 -5.99 -10.75 21.43
CA TYR A 299 -7.38 -10.63 21.01
C TYR A 299 -7.56 -9.73 19.78
N LEU A 300 -6.73 -8.69 19.62
CA LEU A 300 -6.76 -7.83 18.43
C LEU A 300 -6.25 -8.59 17.20
N LEU A 301 -5.19 -9.37 17.38
CA LEU A 301 -4.67 -10.24 16.32
C LEU A 301 -5.75 -11.23 15.84
N LEU A 302 -6.48 -11.85 16.79
CA LEU A 302 -7.57 -12.77 16.46
C LEU A 302 -8.69 -12.07 15.67
N ILE A 303 -9.09 -10.85 16.07
CA ILE A 303 -10.10 -10.06 15.36
C ILE A 303 -9.65 -9.73 13.93
N ALA A 304 -8.38 -9.37 13.74
CA ALA A 304 -7.84 -9.09 12.40
C ALA A 304 -7.73 -10.35 11.54
N CYS A 305 -7.34 -11.49 12.10
CA CYS A 305 -7.19 -12.73 11.35
C CYS A 305 -8.51 -13.44 11.03
N LEU A 306 -9.58 -13.22 11.81
CA LEU A 306 -10.87 -13.91 11.65
C LEU A 306 -11.46 -13.79 10.23
N PRO A 307 -11.51 -12.61 9.59
CA PRO A 307 -11.91 -12.50 8.18
C PRO A 307 -11.08 -13.39 7.25
N THR A 308 -9.77 -13.49 7.48
CA THR A 308 -8.87 -14.30 6.64
C THR A 308 -9.17 -15.78 6.78
N PHE A 309 -9.43 -16.27 8.00
CA PHE A 309 -9.89 -17.65 8.21
C PHE A 309 -11.25 -17.92 7.56
N GLY A 310 -12.17 -16.94 7.60
CA GLY A 310 -13.43 -17.00 6.86
C GLY A 310 -13.22 -17.17 5.35
N ALA A 311 -12.26 -16.46 4.76
CA ALA A 311 -11.93 -16.60 3.34
C ALA A 311 -11.38 -17.99 2.99
N ILE A 312 -10.53 -18.54 3.87
CA ILE A 312 -9.98 -19.90 3.73
C ILE A 312 -11.12 -20.94 3.79
N PHE A 313 -12.06 -20.79 4.74
CA PHE A 313 -13.21 -21.69 4.84
C PHE A 313 -14.10 -21.64 3.58
N ILE A 314 -14.46 -20.43 3.12
CA ILE A 314 -15.25 -20.27 1.88
C ILE A 314 -14.52 -20.89 0.68
N SER A 315 -13.21 -20.70 0.59
CA SER A 315 -12.39 -21.31 -0.46
C SER A 315 -12.38 -22.85 -0.38
N GLY A 316 -12.20 -23.39 0.82
CA GLY A 316 -12.20 -24.83 1.10
C GLY A 316 -13.55 -25.50 0.81
N SER A 317 -14.67 -24.80 1.03
CA SER A 317 -16.01 -25.31 0.70
C SER A 317 -16.14 -25.77 -0.75
N ARG A 318 -15.38 -25.17 -1.68
CA ARG A 318 -15.40 -25.51 -3.10
C ARG A 318 -14.69 -26.81 -3.44
N TRP A 319 -13.76 -27.24 -2.60
CA TRP A 319 -13.12 -28.54 -2.70
C TRP A 319 -14.07 -29.63 -2.20
N PHE A 320 -14.72 -29.40 -1.05
CA PHE A 320 -15.69 -30.35 -0.48
C PHE A 320 -16.91 -30.56 -1.38
N ASP A 321 -17.40 -29.49 -2.04
CA ASP A 321 -18.55 -29.54 -2.95
C ASP A 321 -18.18 -29.98 -4.39
N TYR A 322 -16.96 -30.49 -4.63
CA TYR A 322 -16.45 -30.93 -5.95
C TYR A 322 -16.57 -29.89 -7.08
N ARG A 323 -16.56 -28.59 -6.74
CA ARG A 323 -16.77 -27.51 -7.71
C ARG A 323 -15.49 -27.05 -8.40
N HIS A 324 -14.34 -27.21 -7.74
CA HIS A 324 -13.06 -26.69 -8.18
C HIS A 324 -11.90 -27.62 -7.79
N HIS A 325 -10.88 -27.67 -8.64
CA HIS A 325 -9.61 -28.31 -8.29
C HIS A 325 -8.80 -27.39 -7.38
N ALA A 326 -7.82 -27.93 -6.66
CA ALA A 326 -7.00 -27.19 -5.70
C ALA A 326 -6.26 -26.03 -6.38
N PHE A 327 -5.74 -26.25 -7.59
CA PHE A 327 -5.08 -25.21 -8.38
C PHE A 327 -6.01 -24.04 -8.73
N ASP A 328 -7.29 -24.32 -8.99
CA ASP A 328 -8.29 -23.30 -9.32
C ASP A 328 -8.62 -22.44 -8.09
N ILE A 329 -8.63 -23.08 -6.91
CA ILE A 329 -8.82 -22.42 -5.61
C ILE A 329 -7.60 -21.57 -5.26
N ILE A 330 -6.40 -22.14 -5.29
CA ILE A 330 -5.16 -21.42 -4.95
C ILE A 330 -4.95 -20.21 -5.85
N THR A 331 -5.14 -20.37 -7.17
CA THR A 331 -5.00 -19.25 -8.11
C THR A 331 -6.07 -18.19 -7.88
N GLY A 332 -7.32 -18.60 -7.64
CA GLY A 332 -8.39 -17.68 -7.25
C GLY A 332 -8.02 -16.90 -5.99
N PHE A 333 -7.56 -17.59 -4.95
CA PHE A 333 -7.13 -16.97 -3.70
C PHE A 333 -6.00 -15.96 -3.91
N LEU A 334 -5.00 -16.31 -4.73
CA LEU A 334 -3.88 -15.43 -5.05
C LEU A 334 -4.33 -14.15 -5.77
N ILE A 335 -5.26 -14.26 -6.73
CA ILE A 335 -5.85 -13.10 -7.41
C ILE A 335 -6.49 -12.15 -6.38
N GLY A 336 -7.25 -12.70 -5.42
CA GLY A 336 -7.86 -11.89 -4.38
C GLY A 336 -6.86 -11.30 -3.38
N VAL A 337 -5.80 -12.03 -3.01
CA VAL A 337 -4.69 -11.49 -2.20
C VAL A 337 -4.02 -10.30 -2.90
N ILE A 338 -3.67 -10.45 -4.18
CA ILE A 338 -2.98 -9.41 -4.94
C ILE A 338 -3.83 -8.15 -5.04
N THR A 339 -5.11 -8.31 -5.41
CA THR A 339 -6.06 -7.19 -5.52
C THR A 339 -6.34 -6.52 -4.17
N ALA A 340 -6.46 -7.29 -3.08
CA ALA A 340 -6.61 -6.75 -1.74
C ALA A 340 -5.40 -5.95 -1.27
N VAL A 341 -4.19 -6.50 -1.44
CA VAL A 341 -2.94 -5.81 -1.05
C VAL A 341 -2.73 -4.56 -1.90
N PHE A 342 -2.97 -4.64 -3.21
CA PHE A 342 -2.88 -3.50 -4.11
C PHE A 342 -3.87 -2.40 -3.70
N ALA A 343 -5.15 -2.72 -3.58
CA ALA A 343 -6.18 -1.74 -3.23
C ALA A 343 -5.98 -1.15 -1.83
N PHE A 344 -5.54 -1.97 -0.87
CA PHE A 344 -5.19 -1.48 0.46
C PHE A 344 -4.02 -0.51 0.41
N ARG A 345 -2.93 -0.85 -0.30
CA ARG A 345 -1.77 0.04 -0.48
C ARG A 345 -2.06 1.29 -1.30
N TYR A 346 -3.08 1.24 -2.14
CA TYR A 346 -3.52 2.38 -2.95
C TYR A 346 -4.41 3.35 -2.15
N TYR A 347 -5.09 2.90 -1.08
CA TYR A 347 -6.02 3.73 -0.28
C TYR A 347 -5.72 3.91 1.23
N HIS A 348 -4.79 3.14 1.82
CA HIS A 348 -4.29 3.34 3.18
C HIS A 348 -2.76 3.46 3.29
N LEU A 349 -2.29 4.03 4.42
CA LEU A 349 -0.87 4.07 4.79
C LEU A 349 -0.35 2.66 5.05
N PRO A 350 0.97 2.44 4.89
CA PRO A 350 1.61 1.24 5.41
C PRO A 350 1.28 1.04 6.89
N ILE A 351 0.97 -0.19 7.28
CA ILE A 351 0.59 -0.54 8.66
C ILE A 351 1.71 -0.18 9.65
N SER A 352 2.97 -0.17 9.22
CA SER A 352 4.15 0.10 10.05
C SER A 352 4.52 1.58 10.21
N GLN A 353 4.08 2.48 9.33
CA GLN A 353 4.47 3.89 9.38
C GLN A 353 3.37 4.83 8.89
N GLY A 354 3.16 5.90 9.65
CA GLY A 354 2.35 7.05 9.22
C GLY A 354 1.35 7.49 10.30
N ALA A 355 1.29 8.80 10.51
CA ALA A 355 0.20 9.46 11.22
C ALA A 355 -0.41 10.47 10.25
N GLY A 356 -1.74 10.45 10.06
CA GLY A 356 -2.41 11.37 9.14
C GLY A 356 -3.29 10.68 8.11
N TRP A 357 -3.71 11.42 7.10
CA TRP A 357 -4.51 10.90 5.98
C TRP A 357 -3.59 10.09 5.09
N ALA A 358 -4.03 8.95 4.57
CA ALA A 358 -3.19 8.17 3.65
C ALA A 358 -2.82 8.95 2.39
N TRP A 359 -3.74 9.80 1.95
CA TRP A 359 -3.59 10.79 0.89
C TRP A 359 -4.34 12.02 1.36
N GLY A 360 -3.73 13.20 1.22
CA GLY A 360 -4.47 14.44 1.36
C GLY A 360 -5.58 14.51 0.29
N PRO A 361 -6.65 15.30 0.54
CA PRO A 361 -7.66 15.53 -0.49
C PRO A 361 -7.01 16.17 -1.71
N ARG A 362 -7.42 15.76 -2.92
CA ARG A 362 -6.96 16.34 -4.18
C ARG A 362 -7.14 17.86 -4.17
N SER A 363 -6.16 18.55 -4.74
CA SER A 363 -6.23 19.98 -5.04
C SER A 363 -7.21 20.23 -6.20
N GLN A 364 -7.83 21.41 -6.22
CA GLN A 364 -8.84 21.73 -7.24
C GLN A 364 -8.22 21.78 -8.64
N ASP A 365 -6.97 22.25 -8.74
CA ASP A 365 -6.20 22.36 -9.98
C ASP A 365 -5.68 21.01 -10.51
N LYS A 366 -5.71 19.95 -9.68
CA LYS A 366 -5.28 18.59 -10.03
C LYS A 366 -6.35 17.54 -9.70
N ALA A 367 -7.62 17.92 -9.83
CA ALA A 367 -8.74 17.06 -9.43
C ALA A 367 -8.82 15.76 -10.26
N TYR A 368 -8.63 15.85 -11.58
CA TYR A 368 -8.69 14.68 -12.49
C TYR A 368 -7.32 14.17 -12.94
N TRP A 369 -6.36 15.07 -13.09
CA TRP A 369 -5.04 14.77 -13.63
C TRP A 369 -4.02 15.75 -13.06
N ALA A 370 -2.93 15.23 -12.50
CA ALA A 370 -1.87 16.06 -11.94
C ALA A 370 -0.93 16.65 -13.01
N GLY A 371 -0.91 16.09 -14.22
CA GLY A 371 0.08 16.40 -15.24
C GLY A 371 1.32 15.52 -15.11
N VAL A 372 2.07 15.40 -16.22
CA VAL A 372 3.41 14.80 -16.19
C VAL A 372 4.35 15.77 -15.45
N GLY A 373 5.13 15.26 -14.49
CA GLY A 373 6.05 16.06 -13.68
C GLY A 373 5.48 16.59 -12.35
N SER A 374 4.19 16.36 -12.05
CA SER A 374 3.63 16.63 -10.72
C SER A 374 3.63 15.36 -9.86
N TYR A 375 4.31 15.40 -8.72
CA TYR A 375 4.46 14.25 -7.82
C TYR A 375 3.34 14.09 -6.79
N SER A 376 2.37 15.00 -6.76
CA SER A 376 1.25 14.96 -5.80
C SER A 376 -0.05 15.52 -6.37
N TYR A 377 -1.15 14.85 -6.03
CA TYR A 377 -2.51 15.31 -6.31
C TYR A 377 -3.02 16.28 -5.24
N ALA A 378 -2.44 16.29 -4.04
CA ALA A 378 -2.93 17.06 -2.89
C ALA A 378 -2.40 18.50 -2.84
N THR A 379 -1.20 18.76 -3.38
CA THR A 379 -0.58 20.09 -3.37
C THR A 379 -0.98 20.92 -4.58
N SER A 380 -1.45 22.15 -4.34
CA SER A 380 -1.84 23.08 -5.40
C SER A 380 -0.60 23.64 -6.11
N LYS A 381 -0.71 23.97 -7.39
CA LYS A 381 0.38 24.64 -8.15
C LYS A 381 0.96 25.88 -7.43
N ASN A 382 0.12 26.64 -6.72
CA ASN A 382 0.56 27.85 -6.00
C ASN A 382 1.39 27.53 -4.75
N ASP A 383 1.22 26.34 -4.16
CA ASP A 383 2.01 25.89 -3.01
C ASP A 383 3.42 25.48 -3.47
N TRP A 384 3.57 24.99 -4.71
CA TRP A 384 4.88 24.63 -5.28
C TRP A 384 5.73 25.86 -5.59
N SER A 385 5.14 26.94 -6.09
CA SER A 385 5.86 28.21 -6.34
C SER A 385 6.38 28.83 -5.04
N ARG A 386 5.63 28.72 -3.94
CA ARG A 386 6.08 29.22 -2.63
C ARG A 386 7.23 28.43 -2.03
N ALA A 387 7.29 27.11 -2.22
CA ALA A 387 8.43 26.33 -1.75
C ALA A 387 9.73 26.76 -2.48
N GLY A 388 9.65 27.05 -3.78
CA GLY A 388 10.76 27.60 -4.54
C GLY A 388 11.16 29.02 -4.09
N GLU A 389 10.19 29.87 -3.75
CA GLU A 389 10.43 31.21 -3.18
C GLU A 389 10.98 31.15 -1.76
N GLU A 390 10.58 30.17 -0.94
CA GLU A 390 11.12 29.94 0.41
C GLU A 390 12.56 29.38 0.34
N ASP A 391 12.86 28.52 -0.63
CA ASP A 391 14.21 28.07 -0.93
C ASP A 391 15.08 29.23 -1.45
N GLU A 392 14.58 30.06 -2.38
CA GLU A 392 15.27 31.28 -2.85
C GLU A 392 15.46 32.29 -1.72
N ALA A 393 14.45 32.55 -0.88
CA ALA A 393 14.55 33.43 0.28
C ALA A 393 15.48 32.87 1.37
N SER A 394 15.60 31.54 1.50
CA SER A 394 16.57 30.91 2.40
C SER A 394 18.00 31.05 1.87
N VAL A 395 18.20 30.96 0.55
CA VAL A 395 19.48 31.21 -0.11
C VAL A 395 19.85 32.69 0.01
N GLU A 396 18.89 33.60 -0.14
CA GLU A 396 19.06 35.04 -0.02
C GLU A 396 19.27 35.50 1.44
N ALA A 397 18.63 34.84 2.41
CA ALA A 397 18.89 35.04 3.83
C ALA A 397 20.27 34.48 4.26
N THR A 398 20.72 33.38 3.65
CA THR A 398 22.08 32.84 3.88
C THR A 398 23.14 33.75 3.22
N ALA A 399 22.83 34.35 2.07
CA ALA A 399 23.66 35.37 1.42
C ALA A 399 23.71 36.69 2.22
N GLN A 400 22.60 37.12 2.83
CA GLN A 400 22.59 38.29 3.72
C GLN A 400 23.27 38.03 5.07
N ALA A 401 23.19 36.80 5.60
CA ALA A 401 23.88 36.43 6.84
C ALA A 401 25.41 36.39 6.66
N THR A 402 25.89 35.92 5.50
CA THR A 402 27.32 35.95 5.15
C THR A 402 27.84 37.38 4.96
N ASP A 403 27.00 38.29 4.47
CA ASP A 403 27.36 39.71 4.33
C ASP A 403 27.35 40.46 5.68
N TYR A 404 26.45 40.10 6.61
CA TYR A 404 26.50 40.63 7.98
C TYR A 404 27.74 40.17 8.75
N GLU A 405 28.20 38.93 8.53
CA GLU A 405 29.42 38.40 9.16
C GLU A 405 30.71 38.99 8.55
N SER A 406 30.69 39.36 7.27
CA SER A 406 31.78 40.07 6.59
C SER A 406 31.92 41.51 7.12
N VAL A 407 30.80 42.22 7.32
CA VAL A 407 30.74 43.57 7.90
C VAL A 407 31.08 43.55 9.40
N ARG A 408 30.69 42.50 10.14
CA ARG A 408 31.05 42.34 11.56
C ARG A 408 32.54 42.10 11.78
N ARG A 409 33.23 41.43 10.83
CA ARG A 409 34.70 41.27 10.88
C ARG A 409 35.47 42.56 10.55
N GLN A 410 34.85 43.54 9.88
CA GLN A 410 35.47 44.85 9.65
C GLN A 410 35.40 45.79 10.87
N HIS A 411 34.56 45.50 11.87
CA HIS A 411 34.34 46.38 13.02
C HIS A 411 35.00 45.95 14.35
N ILE A 412 35.82 44.90 14.37
CA ILE A 412 36.64 44.54 15.54
C ILE A 412 38.09 44.35 15.10
N GLY A 413 38.88 45.42 15.19
CA GLY A 413 40.32 45.40 14.93
C GLY A 413 40.93 46.81 14.94
N VAL A 414 41.14 47.38 16.12
CA VAL A 414 41.89 48.64 16.32
C VAL A 414 43.40 48.35 16.47
N ALA A 415 44.19 49.15 15.76
CA ALA A 415 45.61 49.51 15.97
C ALA A 415 46.73 48.45 15.78
N SER A 416 47.58 48.65 14.76
CA SER A 416 49.03 48.92 14.93
C SER A 416 49.79 48.95 13.58
N SER A 417 50.62 49.99 13.44
CA SER A 417 51.83 50.13 12.59
C SER A 417 51.72 50.10 11.05
N GLY A 418 51.97 51.28 10.45
CA GLY A 418 52.30 51.44 9.04
C GLY A 418 53.81 51.61 8.83
N HIS A 419 54.34 50.92 7.81
CA HIS A 419 55.56 51.30 7.09
C HIS A 419 55.31 51.15 5.58
N ASN A 420 55.92 52.05 4.81
CA ASN A 420 55.59 52.48 3.45
C ASN A 420 55.73 51.44 2.32
N GLY A 421 54.95 51.62 1.23
CA GLY A 421 55.34 51.22 -0.14
C GLY A 421 54.17 50.79 -1.07
N PRO A 422 53.92 51.46 -2.22
CA PRO A 422 52.73 51.20 -3.05
C PRO A 422 53.03 50.37 -4.32
N VAL A 423 52.22 49.36 -4.66
CA VAL A 423 52.15 48.83 -6.05
C VAL A 423 50.75 48.33 -6.44
N LYS A 424 50.20 49.05 -7.41
CA LYS A 424 49.27 48.74 -8.52
C LYS A 424 48.37 47.49 -8.53
N ARG A 425 47.09 47.77 -8.83
CA ARG A 425 46.02 46.92 -9.39
C ARG A 425 46.49 45.88 -10.42
N ALA A 426 45.91 44.68 -10.31
CA ALA A 426 45.39 43.92 -11.43
C ALA A 426 44.14 43.14 -10.97
N TYR A 427 43.03 43.37 -11.67
CA TYR A 427 41.83 42.54 -11.61
C TYR A 427 42.11 41.25 -12.39
N ASP A 428 41.75 40.10 -11.83
CA ASP A 428 41.41 38.92 -12.64
C ASP A 428 40.28 38.13 -11.97
N ASN A 429 39.21 37.97 -12.73
CA ASN A 429 38.03 37.18 -12.42
C ASN A 429 38.40 35.68 -12.42
N ALA A 430 38.08 34.98 -11.34
CA ALA A 430 37.99 33.53 -11.33
C ALA A 430 36.58 33.10 -10.87
N SER A 431 35.80 32.68 -11.86
CA SER A 431 34.50 32.03 -11.77
C SER A 431 34.58 30.72 -10.96
N ILE A 432 33.80 30.63 -9.88
CA ILE A 432 33.53 29.35 -9.20
C ILE A 432 32.22 28.78 -9.74
N HIS A 433 32.36 27.67 -10.46
CA HIS A 433 31.31 26.72 -10.79
C HIS A 433 30.70 26.14 -9.50
N SER A 434 29.39 26.24 -9.33
CA SER A 434 28.63 25.31 -8.49
C SER A 434 27.62 24.54 -9.36
N ALA A 435 27.66 23.22 -9.21
CA ALA A 435 26.93 22.26 -10.01
C ALA A 435 25.44 22.24 -9.67
N ARG A 436 24.58 22.28 -10.69
CA ARG A 436 23.18 21.86 -10.61
C ARG A 436 23.09 20.33 -10.59
N PRO A 437 22.26 19.70 -9.74
CA PRO A 437 21.78 18.35 -9.99
C PRO A 437 20.59 18.40 -10.96
N SER A 438 20.77 17.79 -12.13
CA SER A 438 19.72 17.55 -13.13
C SER A 438 18.77 16.40 -12.69
N PRO A 439 17.50 16.40 -13.12
CA PRO A 439 16.51 15.38 -12.77
C PRO A 439 16.72 14.06 -13.55
N PRO A 440 16.17 12.92 -13.06
CA PRO A 440 16.33 11.64 -13.74
C PRO A 440 15.41 11.55 -14.97
N ASN A 441 16.00 11.16 -16.10
CA ASN A 441 15.30 10.91 -17.36
C ASN A 441 14.59 9.56 -17.35
N ALA A 442 13.36 9.55 -17.89
CA ALA A 442 12.63 8.35 -18.27
C ALA A 442 12.97 7.95 -19.72
N ASN A 443 13.18 6.63 -19.89
CA ASN A 443 12.99 5.78 -21.07
C ASN A 443 13.66 6.12 -22.41
N GLN A 444 14.50 5.19 -22.88
CA GLN A 444 14.52 4.85 -24.31
C GLN A 444 14.81 3.34 -24.49
N PHE A 445 13.82 2.64 -25.04
CA PHE A 445 13.98 1.37 -25.74
C PHE A 445 14.91 1.58 -26.94
N ASP A 446 15.82 0.64 -27.21
CA ASP A 446 16.24 0.41 -28.59
C ASP A 446 16.51 -1.07 -28.87
N PHE A 447 15.94 -1.52 -29.98
CA PHE A 447 16.17 -2.78 -30.65
C PHE A 447 17.47 -2.64 -31.45
N THR A 448 18.41 -3.60 -31.35
CA THR A 448 19.03 -4.32 -32.50
C THR A 448 20.34 -5.05 -32.13
N ASN A 449 20.25 -6.39 -32.19
CA ASN A 449 21.12 -7.35 -32.91
C ASN A 449 22.59 -7.66 -32.53
N ARG A 450 22.80 -9.01 -32.44
CA ARG A 450 24.01 -9.85 -32.62
C ARG A 450 24.98 -9.88 -31.43
N VAL A 451 25.40 -11.02 -30.88
CA VAL A 451 25.56 -12.41 -31.36
C VAL A 451 25.07 -13.39 -30.29
#